data_AF-W4IQU7-F1
#
_entry.id   AF-W4IQU7-F1
#
_cell.length_a   1.000
_cell.length_b   1.000
_cell.length_c   1.000
_cell.angle_alpha   90.00
_cell.angle_beta   90.00
_cell.angle_gamma   90.00
#
_symmetry.space_group_name_H-M   'P 1'
#
loop_
_entity.id
_entity.type
_entity.pdbx_description
1 polymer ?
#
loop_
_entity_poly.entity_id
_entity_poly.type
_entity_poly.pdbx_seq_one_letter_code
_entity_poly.pdbx_strand_id
1 'polypeptide(L)'
;MINCLLQLNGRLNYLKKYLLLINLFNLKNKDINFILVRKGLFVCGLRKMEKDDVVSSTPAATEEAVMNDKKKEKKAKKLAEKELKLAKKLERENLKNEAAKVLDYVCEDINKDNYGYIKVSTLQKYADSIMELYNLEDIYNFFVKSEDCENEKREICVDKNVGDVKDTYNEENLLGKKKIWVRGRIHDIRSKGSIAFIILRHKLYSLQCILDIKNNNNDKNMMKWVSNLSLECIVDIYGEIKKPEIPIDSTNIKYEIHINKIFCLSKTMKELPFLLKDANMKETNDEITIKVNQDNRLNNRCFDLRTYANYSIFSLQSVICHIFRTFLLQHNFVEIHTPKLLGESSEGGANAFKINYFNQNGYLAQSPQLYKQMCINSGFDKVFEVGPVFRAENSNTYRHLCEYVSLDIEMTYKFDYMENVHFYDSMFKHIFKELTNNEKNKTFIKTIKNQYPSDDFVWLDKTPIFTYEEAIKILIKNGKLFLKEEDILTYDLTTDLEKELGKLIKLSHNTDYYIIINFPSSLRPFYTMYKEDDPKISNSYDFFMRGEEILSGSQRISDMKLLLENIKLFNLDPNKLNFYIDSFAYSSYPHSGCGIGLERVLMLFLGLNNIRKTSLFPRDPKRLIP
;
A
#
# COMPACT_ATOMS: atom_id res chain seq x y z
N MET A 1 46.68 25.66 26.72
CA MET A 1 46.52 27.08 26.32
C MET A 1 45.85 27.23 24.94
N ILE A 2 46.33 26.53 23.89
CA ILE A 2 45.74 26.54 22.53
C ILE A 2 44.29 26.01 22.51
N ASN A 3 43.95 24.96 23.28
CA ASN A 3 42.57 24.46 23.39
C ASN A 3 41.62 25.43 24.11
N CYS A 4 42.11 26.23 25.06
CA CYS A 4 41.32 27.32 25.67
C CYS A 4 41.12 28.47 24.68
N LEU A 5 42.12 28.79 23.84
CA LEU A 5 42.02 29.80 22.78
C LEU A 5 41.04 29.39 21.67
N LEU A 6 40.96 28.10 21.31
CA LEU A 6 39.98 27.58 20.36
C LEU A 6 38.54 27.62 20.92
N GLN A 7 38.34 27.27 22.19
CA GLN A 7 37.04 27.44 22.86
C GLN A 7 36.63 28.92 23.02
N LEU A 8 37.59 29.82 23.26
CA LEU A 8 37.35 31.26 23.33
C LEU A 8 37.00 31.84 21.95
N ASN A 9 37.65 31.40 20.86
CA ASN A 9 37.32 31.82 19.49
C ASN A 9 35.93 31.35 19.04
N GLY A 10 35.53 30.13 19.42
CA GLY A 10 34.17 29.62 19.21
C GLY A 10 33.11 30.47 19.93
N ARG A 11 33.37 30.84 21.20
CA ARG A 11 32.51 31.73 21.99
C ARG A 11 32.48 33.17 21.46
N LEU A 12 33.59 33.68 20.91
CA LEU A 12 33.66 35.02 20.29
C LEU A 12 32.84 35.09 18.99
N ASN A 13 32.86 34.04 18.16
CA ASN A 13 32.01 33.95 16.98
C ASN A 13 30.53 33.82 17.34
N TYR A 14 30.22 33.14 18.44
CA TYR A 14 28.88 33.04 19.02
C TYR A 14 28.36 34.42 19.47
N LEU A 15 29.18 35.18 20.21
CA LEU A 15 28.88 36.56 20.63
C LEU A 15 28.78 37.54 19.46
N LYS A 16 29.65 37.44 18.44
CA LYS A 16 29.57 38.29 17.23
C LYS A 16 28.28 38.05 16.44
N LYS A 17 27.82 36.80 16.30
CA LYS A 17 26.53 36.48 15.66
C LYS A 17 25.34 36.92 16.50
N TYR A 18 25.41 36.80 17.83
CA TYR A 18 24.37 37.31 18.74
C TYR A 18 24.26 38.85 18.70
N LEU A 19 25.39 39.56 18.60
CA LEU A 19 25.41 41.01 18.38
C LEU A 19 24.86 41.41 16.99
N LEU A 20 25.13 40.61 15.96
CA LEU A 20 24.55 40.82 14.63
C LEU A 20 23.02 40.70 14.67
N LEU A 21 22.50 39.78 15.48
CA LEU A 21 21.07 39.58 15.75
C LEU A 21 20.43 40.75 16.52
N ILE A 22 21.12 41.30 17.53
CA ILE A 22 20.65 42.50 18.25
C ILE A 22 20.65 43.72 17.31
N ASN A 23 21.66 43.84 16.44
CA ASN A 23 21.70 44.91 15.44
C ASN A 23 20.63 44.76 14.36
N LEU A 24 20.31 43.53 13.90
CA LEU A 24 19.19 43.26 12.99
C LEU A 24 17.82 43.54 13.62
N PHE A 25 17.67 43.29 14.93
CA PHE A 25 16.46 43.64 15.70
C PHE A 25 16.32 45.16 15.91
N ASN A 26 17.42 45.88 16.15
CA ASN A 26 17.40 47.34 16.35
C ASN A 26 17.32 48.14 15.04
N LEU A 27 17.84 47.61 13.92
CA LEU A 27 17.78 48.27 12.60
C LEU A 27 16.38 48.26 11.97
N LYS A 28 15.46 47.39 12.39
CA LYS A 28 14.08 47.37 11.88
C LYS A 28 13.14 48.40 12.54
N ASN A 29 13.62 49.17 13.52
CA ASN A 29 12.84 50.21 14.21
C ASN A 29 13.23 51.65 13.87
N LYS A 30 14.08 51.87 12.85
CA LYS A 30 14.35 53.21 12.32
C LYS A 30 14.35 53.18 10.79
N ASP A 31 13.59 54.11 10.21
CA ASP A 31 13.48 54.40 8.79
C ASP A 31 14.83 54.32 8.07
N ILE A 32 14.88 53.61 6.93
CA ILE A 32 15.72 53.93 5.76
C ILE A 32 15.37 52.99 4.59
N ASN A 33 15.13 53.60 3.43
CA ASN A 33 15.01 52.97 2.11
C ASN A 33 16.30 52.22 1.73
N PHE A 34 16.20 50.94 1.36
CA PHE A 34 17.19 50.29 0.49
C PHE A 34 16.52 49.41 -0.57
N ILE A 35 16.74 49.83 -1.81
CA ILE A 35 16.47 49.08 -3.04
C ILE A 35 17.49 47.94 -3.12
N LEU A 36 17.02 46.69 -3.19
CA LEU A 36 17.85 45.53 -3.53
C LEU A 36 17.28 44.87 -4.79
N VAL A 37 17.97 45.15 -5.90
CA VAL A 37 17.72 44.57 -7.22
C VAL A 37 17.95 43.05 -7.15
N ARG A 38 16.87 42.29 -7.33
CA ARG A 38 16.93 40.84 -7.60
C ARG A 38 17.30 40.61 -9.07
N LYS A 39 18.31 39.78 -9.32
CA LYS A 39 18.55 39.16 -10.63
C LYS A 39 17.36 38.25 -10.98
N GLY A 40 16.76 38.50 -12.15
CA GLY A 40 16.41 37.44 -13.09
C GLY A 40 14.96 37.00 -13.16
N LEU A 41 14.28 37.46 -14.23
CA LEU A 41 13.19 36.83 -14.98
C LEU A 41 11.78 36.83 -14.37
N PHE A 42 10.95 37.78 -14.80
CA PHE A 42 9.96 37.56 -15.87
C PHE A 42 9.45 38.93 -16.37
N VAL A 43 9.68 39.23 -17.65
CA VAL A 43 9.16 40.43 -18.33
C VAL A 43 7.84 40.03 -18.99
N CYS A 44 6.74 40.61 -18.52
CA CYS A 44 5.50 40.71 -19.29
C CYS A 44 5.28 42.20 -19.59
N GLY A 45 5.39 42.56 -20.86
CA GLY A 45 5.36 43.94 -21.33
C GLY A 45 3.96 44.53 -21.34
N LEU A 46 3.83 45.76 -20.85
CA LEU A 46 2.73 46.66 -21.19
C LEU A 46 3.33 47.98 -21.68
N ARG A 47 3.05 48.28 -22.96
CA ARG A 47 3.48 49.46 -23.69
C ARG A 47 2.85 50.72 -23.08
N LYS A 48 3.64 51.78 -22.98
CA LYS A 48 3.19 53.17 -22.83
C LYS A 48 2.38 53.56 -24.06
N MET A 49 1.25 54.23 -23.87
CA MET A 49 0.64 55.10 -24.88
C MET A 49 0.88 56.55 -24.48
N GLU A 50 1.32 57.31 -25.46
CA GLU A 50 1.71 58.72 -25.42
C GLU A 50 0.49 59.65 -25.33
N LYS A 51 0.77 60.89 -24.91
CA LYS A 51 -0.15 62.03 -24.90
C LYS A 51 -0.26 62.60 -26.32
N ASP A 52 -1.48 63.01 -26.70
CA ASP A 52 -1.72 64.06 -27.70
C ASP A 52 -2.90 64.95 -27.25
N ASP A 53 -2.83 66.21 -27.67
CA ASP A 53 -3.58 67.37 -27.21
C ASP A 53 -4.88 67.70 -28.01
N VAL A 54 -5.68 68.59 -27.39
CA VAL A 54 -6.66 69.59 -27.90
C VAL A 54 -8.10 69.18 -28.32
N VAL A 55 -9.11 69.71 -27.59
CA VAL A 55 -10.14 70.72 -27.99
C VAL A 55 -11.42 70.58 -27.13
N SER A 56 -11.96 71.75 -26.76
CA SER A 56 -13.13 72.13 -25.98
C SER A 56 -14.43 71.29 -26.06
N SER A 57 -15.07 71.10 -24.90
CA SER A 57 -16.45 71.59 -24.60
C SER A 57 -16.88 71.14 -23.19
N THR A 58 -17.34 72.07 -22.34
CA THR A 58 -18.23 71.78 -21.20
C THR A 58 -19.65 71.43 -21.75
N PRO A 59 -20.58 70.76 -21.01
CA PRO A 59 -20.78 70.85 -19.56
C PRO A 59 -21.26 69.56 -18.83
N ALA A 60 -21.54 69.73 -17.53
CA ALA A 60 -22.36 68.90 -16.64
C ALA A 60 -21.71 67.67 -15.99
N ALA A 61 -21.09 67.91 -14.82
CA ALA A 61 -20.78 66.87 -13.85
C ALA A 61 -22.06 66.46 -13.10
N THR A 62 -22.50 65.21 -13.28
CA THR A 62 -23.54 64.56 -12.47
C THR A 62 -22.90 63.85 -11.27
N GLU A 63 -23.58 63.89 -10.12
CA GLU A 63 -23.16 63.34 -8.82
C GLU A 63 -22.82 61.83 -8.83
N GLU A 64 -23.12 61.10 -9.91
CA GLU A 64 -22.79 59.68 -10.08
C GLU A 64 -21.29 59.41 -10.30
N ALA A 65 -20.55 60.33 -10.93
CA ALA A 65 -19.11 60.15 -11.17
C ALA A 65 -18.30 60.17 -9.86
N VAL A 66 -18.69 61.03 -8.92
CA VAL A 66 -18.03 61.19 -7.61
C VAL A 66 -18.32 60.01 -6.67
N MET A 67 -19.51 59.40 -6.76
CA MET A 67 -19.84 58.17 -6.00
C MET A 67 -19.09 56.94 -6.50
N ASN A 68 -18.85 56.82 -7.81
CA ASN A 68 -18.13 55.70 -8.40
C ASN A 68 -16.63 55.72 -8.07
N ASP A 69 -16.01 56.91 -8.00
CA ASP A 69 -14.62 57.06 -7.58
C ASP A 69 -14.42 56.74 -6.09
N LYS A 70 -15.32 57.17 -5.22
CA LYS A 70 -15.28 56.79 -3.78
C LYS A 70 -15.42 55.27 -3.57
N LYS A 71 -16.24 54.58 -4.38
CA LYS A 71 -16.36 53.11 -4.35
C LYS A 71 -15.09 52.41 -4.82
N LYS A 72 -14.47 52.88 -5.90
CA LYS A 72 -13.19 52.35 -6.41
C LYS A 72 -12.05 52.55 -5.39
N GLU A 73 -11.96 53.73 -4.78
CA GLU A 73 -10.95 54.04 -3.77
C GLU A 73 -11.10 53.16 -2.51
N LYS A 74 -12.34 52.92 -2.06
CA LYS A 74 -12.62 52.05 -0.91
C LYS A 74 -12.31 50.57 -1.20
N LYS A 75 -12.49 50.13 -2.45
CA LYS A 75 -12.14 48.76 -2.90
C LYS A 75 -10.62 48.59 -3.03
N ALA A 76 -9.91 49.62 -3.51
CA ALA A 76 -8.45 49.66 -3.56
C ALA A 76 -7.83 49.66 -2.15
N LYS A 77 -8.36 50.44 -1.21
CA LYS A 77 -7.94 50.40 0.21
C LYS A 77 -8.13 49.02 0.85
N LYS A 78 -9.27 48.36 0.62
CA LYS A 78 -9.51 46.98 1.11
C LYS A 78 -8.55 45.96 0.49
N LEU A 79 -8.22 46.10 -0.79
CA LEU A 79 -7.26 45.22 -1.46
C LEU A 79 -5.85 45.41 -0.89
N ALA A 80 -5.42 46.67 -0.73
CA ALA A 80 -4.13 47.02 -0.12
C ALA A 80 -4.02 46.53 1.33
N GLU A 81 -5.08 46.64 2.13
CA GLU A 81 -5.11 46.07 3.48
C GLU A 81 -5.01 44.53 3.50
N LYS A 82 -5.63 43.86 2.52
CA LYS A 82 -5.58 42.40 2.39
C LYS A 82 -4.20 41.93 1.95
N GLU A 83 -3.57 42.65 1.02
CA GLU A 83 -2.18 42.41 0.58
C GLU A 83 -1.19 42.69 1.71
N LEU A 84 -1.38 43.75 2.50
CA LEU A 84 -0.55 44.04 3.67
C LEU A 84 -0.69 42.96 4.75
N LYS A 85 -1.91 42.44 4.98
CA LYS A 85 -2.13 41.31 5.90
C LYS A 85 -1.46 40.03 5.39
N LEU A 86 -1.53 39.76 4.09
CA LEU A 86 -0.88 38.61 3.47
C LEU A 86 0.66 38.73 3.55
N ALA A 87 1.21 39.91 3.28
CA ALA A 87 2.64 40.21 3.40
C ALA A 87 3.12 40.06 4.85
N LYS A 88 2.38 40.57 5.84
CA LYS A 88 2.70 40.37 7.27
C LYS A 88 2.60 38.90 7.70
N LYS A 89 1.67 38.13 7.13
CA LYS A 89 1.57 36.68 7.36
C LYS A 89 2.77 35.95 6.77
N LEU A 90 3.14 36.28 5.53
CA LEU A 90 4.30 35.71 4.83
C LEU A 90 5.61 36.07 5.54
N GLU A 91 5.75 37.31 6.03
CA GLU A 91 6.91 37.73 6.82
C GLU A 91 7.01 36.98 8.15
N ARG A 92 5.87 36.78 8.85
CA ARG A 92 5.83 35.95 10.06
C ARG A 92 6.16 34.48 9.79
N GLU A 93 5.70 33.91 8.68
CA GLU A 93 6.06 32.56 8.27
C GLU A 93 7.55 32.45 7.91
N ASN A 94 8.10 33.44 7.19
CA ASN A 94 9.53 33.49 6.89
C ASN A 94 10.39 33.61 8.15
N LEU A 95 9.99 34.45 9.12
CA LEU A 95 10.63 34.56 10.43
C LEU A 95 10.55 33.27 11.22
N LYS A 96 9.39 32.58 11.20
CA LYS A 96 9.26 31.25 11.82
C LYS A 96 10.18 30.23 11.15
N ASN A 97 10.28 30.25 9.81
CA ASN A 97 11.14 29.36 9.05
C ASN A 97 12.62 29.65 9.29
N GLU A 98 13.04 30.91 9.38
CA GLU A 98 14.41 31.28 9.76
C GLU A 98 14.74 30.90 11.20
N ALA A 99 13.82 31.16 12.15
CA ALA A 99 13.99 30.74 13.54
C ALA A 99 14.09 29.21 13.65
N ALA A 100 13.29 28.46 12.89
CA ALA A 100 13.37 27.01 12.82
C ALA A 100 14.72 26.55 12.22
N LYS A 101 15.23 27.19 11.17
CA LYS A 101 16.56 26.90 10.59
C LYS A 101 17.69 27.17 11.57
N VAL A 102 17.61 28.25 12.34
CA VAL A 102 18.60 28.58 13.38
C VAL A 102 18.50 27.58 14.54
N LEU A 103 17.29 27.20 14.94
CA LEU A 103 17.07 26.18 15.97
C LEU A 103 17.62 24.82 15.53
N ASP A 104 17.40 24.46 14.26
CA ASP A 104 17.96 23.25 13.65
C ASP A 104 19.50 23.28 13.69
N TYR A 105 20.12 24.41 13.32
CA TYR A 105 21.58 24.57 13.37
C TYR A 105 22.14 24.52 14.80
N VAL A 106 21.41 25.04 15.80
CA VAL A 106 21.78 24.96 17.22
C VAL A 106 21.56 23.55 17.79
N CYS A 107 20.60 22.79 17.25
CA CYS A 107 20.33 21.42 17.65
C CYS A 107 21.24 20.38 16.97
N GLU A 108 21.81 20.68 15.80
CA GLU A 108 22.75 19.79 15.08
C GLU A 108 24.06 19.52 15.83
N ASP A 109 24.49 20.43 16.73
CA ASP A 109 25.69 20.28 17.56
C ASP A 109 25.43 19.67 18.96
N ILE A 110 24.22 19.15 19.19
CA ILE A 110 23.92 18.42 20.44
C ILE A 110 24.37 16.96 20.25
N ASN A 111 25.67 16.72 20.36
CA ASN A 111 26.20 15.36 20.49
C ASN A 111 26.78 15.21 21.90
N LYS A 112 25.92 14.77 22.82
CA LYS A 112 26.32 14.36 24.17
C LYS A 112 26.40 12.83 24.26
N ASP A 113 27.02 12.33 25.31
CA ASP A 113 27.20 10.89 25.55
C ASP A 113 25.90 10.10 25.73
N ASN A 114 24.77 10.79 25.95
CA ASN A 114 23.46 10.23 26.24
C ASN A 114 22.33 10.70 25.31
N TYR A 115 22.50 11.76 24.52
CA TYR A 115 21.52 12.13 23.49
C TYR A 115 22.12 12.97 22.38
N GLY A 116 21.51 12.90 21.20
CA GLY A 116 21.95 13.66 20.04
C GLY A 116 21.62 13.02 18.70
N TYR A 117 22.27 13.51 17.65
CA TYR A 117 22.15 13.01 16.29
C TYR A 117 23.35 12.14 15.94
N ILE A 118 23.14 10.85 15.71
CA ILE A 118 24.24 9.91 15.44
C ILE A 118 24.12 9.30 14.05
N LYS A 119 25.26 9.18 13.36
CA LYS A 119 25.36 8.36 12.14
C LYS A 119 25.47 6.90 12.54
N VAL A 120 24.84 6.00 11.77
CA VAL A 120 24.92 4.56 12.02
C VAL A 120 26.36 4.07 12.08
N SER A 121 27.27 4.61 11.27
CA SER A 121 28.71 4.30 11.30
C SER A 121 29.38 4.62 12.63
N THR A 122 28.86 5.60 13.39
CA THR A 122 29.40 5.99 14.69
C THR A 122 28.94 5.04 15.80
N LEU A 123 27.78 4.38 15.63
CA LEU A 123 27.31 3.33 16.55
C LEU A 123 28.23 2.12 16.58
N GLN A 124 28.91 1.82 15.47
CA GLN A 124 29.84 0.70 15.38
C GLN A 124 31.00 0.82 16.39
N LYS A 125 31.38 2.04 16.77
CA LYS A 125 32.38 2.30 17.83
C LYS A 125 31.88 1.98 19.24
N TYR A 126 30.57 1.86 19.42
CA TYR A 126 29.93 1.41 20.66
C TYR A 126 29.57 -0.08 20.61
N ALA A 127 29.72 -0.74 19.45
CA ALA A 127 29.37 -2.13 19.24
C ALA A 127 30.43 -3.12 19.76
N ASP A 128 31.65 -2.66 20.07
CA ASP A 128 32.72 -3.48 20.66
C ASP A 128 32.36 -3.99 22.08
N SER A 129 31.33 -3.42 22.71
CA SER A 129 30.60 -4.02 23.83
C SER A 129 29.19 -4.38 23.35
N ILE A 130 29.00 -5.59 22.82
CA ILE A 130 27.74 -6.24 22.39
C ILE A 130 26.49 -5.35 22.60
N MET A 131 26.23 -4.41 21.69
CA MET A 131 24.94 -3.73 21.64
C MET A 131 23.93 -4.74 21.10
N GLU A 132 23.32 -5.54 21.98
CA GLU A 132 22.14 -6.31 21.62
C GLU A 132 20.98 -5.34 21.40
N LEU A 133 20.72 -5.07 20.12
CA LEU A 133 19.58 -4.28 19.68
C LEU A 133 18.36 -5.19 19.59
N TYR A 134 17.41 -5.01 20.50
CA TYR A 134 16.18 -5.78 20.54
C TYR A 134 15.13 -5.19 19.58
N ASN A 135 14.50 -6.07 18.81
CA ASN A 135 13.34 -5.72 18.01
C ASN A 135 12.08 -5.76 18.90
N LEU A 136 11.19 -4.78 18.74
CA LEU A 136 9.92 -4.71 19.46
C LEU A 136 9.04 -5.95 19.22
N GLU A 137 9.14 -6.60 18.06
CA GLU A 137 8.46 -7.88 17.78
C GLU A 137 8.92 -8.97 18.76
N ASP A 138 10.23 -9.09 18.99
CA ASP A 138 10.81 -10.10 19.88
C ASP A 138 10.44 -9.79 21.34
N ILE A 139 10.47 -8.52 21.72
CA ILE A 139 10.02 -8.05 23.04
C ILE A 139 8.54 -8.40 23.26
N TYR A 140 7.69 -8.13 22.27
CA TYR A 140 6.26 -8.47 22.34
C TYR A 140 6.07 -9.97 22.51
N ASN A 141 6.70 -10.79 21.66
CA ASN A 141 6.58 -12.24 21.70
C ASN A 141 7.09 -12.83 23.03
N PHE A 142 8.18 -12.29 23.57
CA PHE A 142 8.72 -12.70 24.87
C PHE A 142 7.69 -12.50 25.99
N PHE A 143 7.08 -11.32 26.07
CA PHE A 143 6.13 -11.02 27.14
C PHE A 143 4.77 -11.70 26.96
N VAL A 144 4.27 -11.83 25.73
CA VAL A 144 3.01 -12.56 25.48
C VAL A 144 3.16 -14.03 25.85
N LYS A 145 4.23 -14.70 25.41
CA LYS A 145 4.50 -16.10 25.80
C LYS A 145 4.64 -16.27 27.32
N SER A 146 5.21 -15.28 28.01
CA SER A 146 5.35 -15.34 29.47
C SER A 146 4.01 -15.23 30.21
N GLU A 147 3.06 -14.45 29.69
CA GLU A 147 1.71 -14.31 30.26
C GLU A 147 0.85 -15.57 30.00
N ASP A 148 0.97 -16.18 28.82
CA ASP A 148 0.31 -17.46 28.51
C ASP A 148 0.86 -18.60 29.39
N CYS A 149 2.17 -18.67 29.64
CA CYS A 149 2.77 -19.65 30.56
C CYS A 149 2.36 -19.44 32.03
N GLU A 150 2.08 -18.20 32.47
CA GLU A 150 1.56 -17.93 33.82
C GLU A 150 0.07 -18.31 33.95
N ASN A 151 -0.70 -18.20 32.87
CA ASN A 151 -2.10 -18.64 32.82
C ASN A 151 -2.22 -20.17 32.71
N GLU A 152 -1.39 -20.84 31.91
CA GLU A 152 -1.31 -22.30 31.86
C GLU A 152 -0.79 -22.90 33.19
N LYS A 153 0.07 -22.21 33.95
CA LYS A 153 0.43 -22.66 35.31
C LYS A 153 -0.72 -22.59 36.32
N ARG A 154 -1.85 -21.94 35.98
CA ARG A 154 -3.07 -21.92 36.81
C ARG A 154 -4.09 -22.99 36.38
N GLU A 155 -3.93 -23.59 35.21
CA GLU A 155 -4.77 -24.67 34.69
C GLU A 155 -3.87 -25.80 34.19
N ILE A 156 -3.83 -26.91 34.93
CA ILE A 156 -3.17 -28.20 34.64
C ILE A 156 -1.96 -28.50 35.55
N CYS A 157 -2.26 -29.13 36.68
CA CYS A 157 -1.53 -30.30 37.11
C CYS A 157 -1.89 -31.47 36.18
N VAL A 158 -0.90 -32.29 35.87
CA VAL A 158 -0.92 -33.64 35.28
C VAL A 158 -0.55 -33.76 33.79
N ASP A 159 0.59 -34.46 33.67
CA ASP A 159 1.15 -35.29 32.62
C ASP A 159 1.97 -34.76 31.44
N LYS A 160 3.15 -35.40 31.37
CA LYS A 160 4.27 -35.20 30.47
C LYS A 160 4.15 -36.08 29.23
N ASN A 161 4.69 -35.54 28.14
CA ASN A 161 5.48 -36.16 27.07
C ASN A 161 4.90 -35.86 25.69
N VAL A 162 5.67 -35.17 24.86
CA VAL A 162 6.22 -35.62 23.56
C VAL A 162 7.16 -34.51 23.05
N GLY A 163 8.30 -34.90 22.49
CA GLY A 163 9.43 -34.03 22.16
C GLY A 163 9.48 -33.48 20.74
N ASP A 164 10.52 -32.63 20.57
CA ASP A 164 11.15 -32.06 19.37
C ASP A 164 10.35 -30.98 18.61
N VAL A 165 10.85 -29.77 18.38
CA VAL A 165 12.16 -29.41 17.78
C VAL A 165 12.77 -28.16 18.48
N LYS A 166 14.06 -28.22 18.81
CA LYS A 166 14.83 -27.08 19.37
C LYS A 166 15.26 -26.12 18.26
N ASP A 167 14.52 -25.04 18.07
CA ASP A 167 15.08 -23.81 17.51
C ASP A 167 15.84 -23.09 18.64
N THR A 168 17.17 -23.04 18.54
CA THR A 168 18.05 -22.34 19.47
C THR A 168 17.90 -20.83 19.32
N TYR A 169 16.83 -20.27 19.89
CA TYR A 169 16.82 -18.88 20.35
C TYR A 169 17.38 -18.85 21.77
N ASN A 170 18.43 -18.07 22.00
CA ASN A 170 18.97 -17.79 23.33
C ASN A 170 17.88 -17.12 24.19
N GLU A 171 17.08 -17.92 24.89
CA GLU A 171 16.14 -17.50 25.94
C GLU A 171 16.88 -17.11 27.24
N GLU A 172 18.01 -16.41 27.12
CA GLU A 172 18.65 -15.78 28.27
C GLU A 172 17.97 -14.45 28.60
N ASN A 173 16.89 -14.55 29.38
CA ASN A 173 16.37 -13.55 30.33
C ASN A 173 16.46 -12.07 29.89
N LEU A 174 15.50 -11.63 29.06
CA LEU A 174 15.16 -10.20 28.86
C LEU A 174 14.88 -9.47 30.19
N LEU A 175 14.42 -10.21 31.22
CA LEU A 175 14.23 -9.72 32.59
C LEU A 175 15.53 -9.71 33.45
N GLY A 176 16.55 -10.47 33.05
CA GLY A 176 17.87 -10.48 33.69
C GLY A 176 18.76 -9.34 33.19
N LYS A 177 18.60 -8.93 31.93
CA LYS A 177 19.22 -7.72 31.37
C LYS A 177 18.37 -6.50 31.74
N LYS A 178 18.66 -5.88 32.88
CA LYS A 178 17.97 -4.66 33.35
C LYS A 178 17.97 -3.51 32.34
N LYS A 179 18.84 -3.49 31.32
CA LYS A 179 18.88 -2.41 30.32
C LYS A 179 19.08 -2.95 28.92
N ILE A 180 18.27 -2.44 27.98
CA ILE A 180 18.25 -2.91 26.59
C ILE A 180 18.33 -1.74 25.61
N TRP A 181 18.83 -2.02 24.41
CA TRP A 181 18.72 -1.11 23.26
C TRP A 181 17.52 -1.49 22.41
N VAL A 182 16.71 -0.50 22.01
CA VAL A 182 15.61 -0.67 21.06
C VAL A 182 15.69 0.40 19.98
N ARG A 183 15.33 0.01 18.75
CA ARG A 183 15.23 0.94 17.60
C ARG A 183 13.80 1.01 17.12
N GLY A 184 13.32 2.22 16.84
CA GLY A 184 12.00 2.40 16.25
C GLY A 184 11.74 3.81 15.78
N ARG A 185 10.52 4.02 15.28
CA ARG A 185 10.02 5.33 14.88
C ARG A 185 9.28 5.98 16.03
N ILE A 186 9.46 7.28 16.20
CA ILE A 186 8.64 8.08 17.11
C ILE A 186 7.21 8.17 16.55
N HIS A 187 6.26 7.51 17.20
CA HIS A 187 4.84 7.57 16.83
C HIS A 187 4.13 8.76 17.48
N ASP A 188 4.43 9.04 18.74
CA ASP A 188 3.87 10.15 19.51
C ASP A 188 4.88 10.63 20.56
N ILE A 189 4.83 11.92 20.92
CA ILE A 189 5.60 12.52 22.01
C ILE A 189 4.67 13.41 22.82
N ARG A 190 4.59 13.16 24.12
CA ARG A 190 3.85 14.00 25.06
C ARG A 190 4.74 14.38 26.24
N SER A 191 5.02 15.67 26.40
CA SER A 191 5.81 16.20 27.53
C SER A 191 4.94 16.97 28.51
N LYS A 192 5.07 16.66 29.81
CA LYS A 192 4.38 17.34 30.91
C LYS A 192 5.35 17.59 32.07
N GLY A 193 5.78 18.84 32.22
CA GLY A 193 6.68 19.25 33.30
C GLY A 193 8.06 18.59 33.18
N SER A 194 8.43 17.74 34.15
CA SER A 194 9.74 17.07 34.18
C SER A 194 9.76 15.70 33.48
N ILE A 195 8.65 15.28 32.87
CA ILE A 195 8.48 13.95 32.28
C ILE A 195 8.03 14.09 30.82
N ALA A 196 8.52 13.21 29.95
CA ALA A 196 7.93 12.96 28.66
C ALA A 196 7.73 11.48 28.35
N PHE A 197 6.69 11.23 27.61
CA PHE A 197 6.27 9.93 27.11
C PHE A 197 6.49 9.91 25.60
N ILE A 198 7.26 8.94 25.14
CA ILE A 198 7.48 8.67 23.72
C ILE A 198 6.82 7.33 23.41
N ILE A 199 5.99 7.28 22.39
CA ILE A 199 5.54 6.00 21.83
C ILE A 199 6.50 5.62 20.72
N LEU A 200 7.30 4.59 20.94
CA LEU A 200 8.20 4.02 19.96
C LEU A 200 7.45 2.94 19.17
N ARG A 201 7.54 2.96 17.85
CA ARG A 201 6.84 2.03 16.96
C ARG A 201 7.79 1.34 15.99
N HIS A 202 7.62 0.04 15.83
CA HIS A 202 8.27 -0.74 14.78
C HIS A 202 7.28 -1.76 14.22
N LYS A 203 6.98 -1.68 12.92
CA LYS A 203 5.93 -2.47 12.26
C LYS A 203 4.57 -2.27 12.97
N LEU A 204 3.98 -3.36 13.48
CA LEU A 204 2.75 -3.37 14.27
C LEU A 204 2.96 -3.12 15.76
N TYR A 205 4.21 -3.17 16.23
CA TYR A 205 4.53 -3.13 17.65
C TYR A 205 4.78 -1.71 18.11
N SER A 206 4.26 -1.39 19.29
CA SER A 206 4.42 -0.10 19.93
C SER A 206 4.80 -0.30 21.40
N LEU A 207 5.71 0.54 21.88
CA LEU A 207 6.30 0.49 23.21
C LEU A 207 6.37 1.90 23.80
N GLN A 208 5.94 2.07 25.04
CA GLN A 208 6.07 3.33 25.75
C GLN A 208 7.50 3.48 26.27
N CYS A 209 8.10 4.64 26.05
CA CYS A 209 9.39 5.02 26.61
C CYS A 209 9.23 6.31 27.41
N ILE A 210 9.72 6.32 28.65
CA ILE A 210 9.59 7.44 29.58
C ILE A 210 10.95 8.10 29.76
N LEU A 211 10.98 9.41 29.53
CA LEU A 211 12.08 10.28 29.92
C LEU A 211 11.67 11.09 31.15
N ASP A 212 12.37 10.91 32.27
CA ASP A 212 12.18 11.68 33.49
C ASP A 212 13.50 12.38 33.86
N ILE A 213 13.44 13.69 34.10
CA ILE A 213 14.60 14.51 34.51
C ILE A 213 15.09 14.13 35.92
N LYS A 214 14.18 13.70 36.80
CA LYS A 214 14.54 13.38 38.20
C LYS A 214 15.30 12.06 38.33
N ASN A 215 15.17 11.19 37.34
CA ASN A 215 15.75 9.86 37.33
C ASN A 215 16.80 9.74 36.21
N ASN A 216 17.80 8.86 36.38
CA ASN A 216 18.73 8.44 35.31
C ASN A 216 19.68 9.52 34.70
N ASN A 217 20.06 10.57 35.45
CA ASN A 217 20.98 11.63 34.99
C ASN A 217 20.51 12.40 33.73
N ASN A 218 19.20 12.45 33.49
CA ASN A 218 18.63 13.18 32.37
C ASN A 218 18.59 14.70 32.68
N ASP A 219 19.04 15.54 31.75
CA ASP A 219 19.06 17.00 31.94
C ASP A 219 17.88 17.71 31.24
N LYS A 220 17.62 18.98 31.60
CA LYS A 220 16.55 19.80 30.99
C LYS A 220 16.74 20.01 29.48
N ASN A 221 17.97 19.95 28.98
CA ASN A 221 18.27 20.15 27.56
C ASN A 221 17.93 18.90 26.75
N MET A 222 18.20 17.71 27.29
CA MET A 222 17.75 16.43 26.75
C MET A 222 16.23 16.42 26.63
N MET A 223 15.53 16.88 27.68
CA MET A 223 14.08 16.93 27.64
C MET A 223 13.59 17.90 26.55
N LYS A 224 14.14 19.11 26.50
CA LYS A 224 13.80 20.07 25.45
C LYS A 224 14.10 19.52 24.04
N TRP A 225 15.20 18.81 23.85
CA TRP A 225 15.56 18.21 22.58
C TRP A 225 14.58 17.11 22.16
N VAL A 226 14.29 16.17 23.05
CA VAL A 226 13.32 15.09 22.80
C VAL A 226 11.94 15.64 22.48
N SER A 227 11.43 16.64 23.23
CA SER A 227 10.13 17.27 22.94
C SER A 227 10.05 17.94 21.56
N ASN A 228 11.19 18.29 20.96
CA ASN A 228 11.25 18.92 19.63
C ASN A 228 11.59 17.93 18.52
N LEU A 229 11.81 16.65 18.82
CA LEU A 229 11.97 15.64 17.78
C LEU A 229 10.66 15.53 16.98
N SER A 230 10.79 15.55 15.67
CA SER A 230 9.64 15.37 14.78
C SER A 230 9.14 13.93 14.87
N LEU A 231 7.82 13.76 14.72
CA LEU A 231 7.25 12.43 14.55
C LEU A 231 7.92 11.71 13.37
N GLU A 232 7.94 10.38 13.46
CA GLU A 232 8.48 9.45 12.46
C GLU A 232 10.01 9.48 12.29
N CYS A 233 10.72 10.26 13.11
CA CYS A 233 12.17 10.12 13.29
C CYS A 233 12.50 8.70 13.75
N ILE A 234 13.62 8.16 13.28
CA ILE A 234 14.14 6.87 13.75
C ILE A 234 15.10 7.15 14.89
N VAL A 235 14.84 6.53 16.04
CA VAL A 235 15.65 6.67 17.24
C VAL A 235 16.11 5.33 17.77
N ASP A 236 17.30 5.34 18.36
CA ASP A 236 17.79 4.30 19.26
C ASP A 236 17.60 4.75 20.69
N ILE A 237 16.96 3.91 21.50
CA ILE A 237 16.71 4.17 22.91
C ILE A 237 17.41 3.08 23.72
N TYR A 238 18.20 3.51 24.70
CA TYR A 238 18.75 2.66 25.74
C TYR A 238 18.08 2.97 27.06
N GLY A 239 17.59 1.94 27.73
CA GLY A 239 16.92 2.15 29.00
C GLY A 239 16.56 0.87 29.73
N GLU A 240 16.03 1.04 30.92
CA GLU A 240 15.58 -0.05 31.78
C GLU A 240 14.12 -0.40 31.48
N ILE A 241 13.85 -1.68 31.18
CA ILE A 241 12.49 -2.16 30.95
C ILE A 241 11.78 -2.44 32.27
N LYS A 242 10.57 -1.91 32.44
CA LYS A 242 9.76 -2.05 33.66
C LYS A 242 8.32 -2.37 33.33
N LYS A 243 7.67 -3.08 34.26
CA LYS A 243 6.22 -3.20 34.28
C LYS A 243 5.65 -1.88 34.83
N PRO A 244 4.73 -1.21 34.11
CA PRO A 244 4.17 0.04 34.59
C PRO A 244 3.23 -0.22 35.78
N GLU A 245 3.14 0.75 36.69
CA GLU A 245 2.18 0.69 37.81
C GLU A 245 0.73 0.81 37.31
N ILE A 246 0.52 1.62 36.27
CA ILE A 246 -0.77 1.84 35.61
C ILE A 246 -0.71 1.18 34.22
N PRO A 247 -1.66 0.32 33.86
CA PRO A 247 -1.71 -0.31 32.54
C PRO A 247 -1.69 0.73 31.39
N ILE A 248 -0.94 0.40 30.34
CA ILE A 248 -0.77 1.28 29.17
C ILE A 248 -1.68 0.78 28.04
N ASP A 249 -2.72 1.54 27.73
CA ASP A 249 -3.68 1.19 26.66
C ASP A 249 -3.22 1.64 25.28
N SER A 250 -2.38 2.68 25.21
CA SER A 250 -1.94 3.27 23.94
C SER A 250 -0.90 2.44 23.17
N THR A 251 -0.38 1.38 23.77
CA THR A 251 0.63 0.49 23.17
C THR A 251 0.23 -0.98 23.28
N ASN A 252 0.72 -1.82 22.37
CA ASN A 252 0.47 -3.26 22.44
C ASN A 252 1.47 -4.01 23.30
N ILE A 253 2.69 -3.48 23.51
CA ILE A 253 3.60 -3.99 24.53
C ILE A 253 3.20 -3.34 25.86
N LYS A 254 2.86 -4.16 26.86
CA LYS A 254 2.37 -3.73 28.19
C LYS A 254 3.48 -3.46 29.21
N TYR A 255 4.66 -3.13 28.70
CA TYR A 255 5.84 -2.73 29.46
C TYR A 255 6.28 -1.33 29.01
N GLU A 256 7.16 -0.71 29.78
CA GLU A 256 7.73 0.59 29.45
C GLU A 256 9.25 0.61 29.61
N ILE A 257 9.93 1.47 28.84
CA ILE A 257 11.37 1.70 28.97
C ILE A 257 11.64 3.04 29.64
N HIS A 258 12.38 3.01 30.75
CA HIS A 258 12.90 4.20 31.42
C HIS A 258 14.22 4.62 30.75
N ILE A 259 14.19 5.74 30.03
CA ILE A 259 15.26 6.15 29.12
C ILE A 259 16.51 6.59 29.91
N ASN A 260 17.64 5.99 29.53
CA ASN A 260 19.00 6.41 29.92
C ASN A 260 19.72 7.13 28.77
N LYS A 261 19.54 6.68 27.52
CA LYS A 261 20.09 7.33 26.33
C LYS A 261 19.08 7.30 25.19
N ILE A 262 19.09 8.33 24.35
CA ILE A 262 18.29 8.38 23.13
C ILE A 262 19.03 9.10 22.01
N PHE A 263 19.23 8.42 20.88
CA PHE A 263 19.92 8.98 19.72
C PHE A 263 19.02 8.98 18.49
N CYS A 264 18.95 10.11 17.80
CA CYS A 264 18.24 10.22 16.53
C CYS A 264 19.16 9.85 15.38
N LEU A 265 18.78 8.79 14.65
CA LEU A 265 19.53 8.25 13.52
C LEU A 265 19.13 8.88 12.20
N SER A 266 17.82 9.10 12.06
CA SER A 266 17.23 9.63 10.85
C SER A 266 16.15 10.63 11.24
N LYS A 267 16.44 11.90 11.01
CA LYS A 267 15.49 12.99 11.20
C LYS A 267 14.46 13.01 10.07
N THR A 268 13.22 13.33 10.41
CA THR A 268 12.19 13.70 9.43
C THR A 268 12.51 15.09 8.88
N MET A 269 12.80 15.19 7.58
CA MET A 269 13.24 16.44 6.93
C MET A 269 12.09 17.23 6.25
N LYS A 270 10.93 16.60 6.08
CA LYS A 270 9.75 17.20 5.44
C LYS A 270 8.58 17.19 6.41
N GLU A 271 7.68 18.16 6.28
CA GLU A 271 6.40 18.10 6.97
C GLU A 271 5.66 16.82 6.57
N LEU A 272 5.02 16.17 7.54
CA LEU A 272 4.29 14.94 7.31
C LEU A 272 3.04 15.25 6.45
N PRO A 273 2.77 14.49 5.38
CA PRO A 273 1.63 14.75 4.49
C PRO A 273 0.27 14.57 5.19
N PHE A 274 0.27 13.77 6.26
CA PHE A 274 -0.84 13.54 7.18
C PHE A 274 -0.27 12.88 8.45
N LEU A 275 -1.06 12.84 9.54
CA LEU A 275 -0.67 12.11 10.73
C LEU A 275 -0.95 10.62 10.55
N LEU A 276 -0.03 9.77 11.01
CA LEU A 276 -0.24 8.31 10.95
C LEU A 276 -1.42 7.87 11.81
N LYS A 277 -1.70 8.60 12.91
CA LYS A 277 -2.89 8.40 13.75
C LYS A 277 -4.18 8.54 12.92
N ASP A 278 -4.29 9.59 12.12
CA ASP A 278 -5.45 9.83 11.25
C ASP A 278 -5.52 8.78 10.14
N ALA A 279 -4.37 8.37 9.60
CA ALA A 279 -4.30 7.32 8.59
C ALA A 279 -4.64 5.92 9.12
N ASN A 280 -4.52 5.67 10.43
CA ASN A 280 -4.93 4.43 11.11
C ASN A 280 -6.38 4.47 11.61
N MET A 281 -7.09 5.60 11.49
CA MET A 281 -8.48 5.69 11.92
C MET A 281 -9.36 4.76 11.10
N LYS A 282 -10.37 4.22 11.79
CA LYS A 282 -11.40 3.36 11.22
C LYS A 282 -12.14 4.10 10.10
N GLU A 283 -12.21 3.49 8.92
CA GLU A 283 -13.02 3.98 7.82
C GLU A 283 -14.47 3.52 8.04
N THR A 284 -15.28 4.35 8.70
CA THR A 284 -16.75 4.19 8.74
C THR A 284 -17.40 5.09 7.70
N ASN A 285 -18.67 4.90 7.39
CA ASN A 285 -19.39 5.83 6.50
C ASN A 285 -19.76 7.15 7.18
N ASP A 286 -19.45 7.30 8.47
CA ASP A 286 -19.81 8.50 9.24
C ASP A 286 -18.91 9.69 8.86
N GLU A 287 -19.51 10.87 8.70
CA GLU A 287 -18.80 12.12 8.38
C GLU A 287 -17.95 12.66 9.53
N ILE A 288 -18.10 12.10 10.74
CA ILE A 288 -17.47 12.58 11.98
C ILE A 288 -16.00 12.15 12.09
N THR A 289 -15.60 11.07 11.40
CA THR A 289 -14.23 10.54 11.50
C THR A 289 -13.29 11.26 10.53
N ILE A 290 -12.13 11.70 11.04
CA ILE A 290 -11.07 12.28 10.20
C ILE A 290 -10.57 11.18 9.25
N LYS A 291 -10.71 11.40 7.94
CA LYS A 291 -10.27 10.46 6.90
C LYS A 291 -9.19 11.10 6.03
N VAL A 292 -8.07 10.41 5.89
CA VAL A 292 -7.07 10.74 4.88
C VAL A 292 -7.57 10.21 3.53
N ASN A 293 -7.81 11.12 2.59
CA ASN A 293 -8.26 10.79 1.23
C ASN A 293 -7.30 9.78 0.56
N GLN A 294 -7.87 8.81 -0.18
CA GLN A 294 -7.12 7.75 -0.84
C GLN A 294 -6.03 8.26 -1.79
N ASP A 295 -6.29 9.28 -2.59
CA ASP A 295 -5.27 9.85 -3.49
C ASP A 295 -4.12 10.48 -2.71
N ASN A 296 -4.39 11.14 -1.58
CA ASN A 296 -3.32 11.69 -0.73
C ASN A 296 -2.48 10.57 -0.09
N ARG A 297 -3.12 9.45 0.30
CA ARG A 297 -2.42 8.25 0.78
C ARG A 297 -1.52 7.66 -0.30
N LEU A 298 -2.05 7.46 -1.51
CA LEU A 298 -1.32 6.87 -2.64
C LEU A 298 -0.20 7.79 -3.15
N ASN A 299 -0.40 9.11 -3.17
CA ASN A 299 0.65 10.06 -3.53
C ASN A 299 1.81 10.06 -2.52
N ASN A 300 1.56 9.64 -1.28
CA ASN A 300 2.55 9.52 -0.21
C ASN A 300 2.70 8.05 0.24
N ARG A 301 2.66 7.11 -0.72
CA ARG A 301 2.51 5.67 -0.43
C ARG A 301 3.57 5.12 0.52
N CYS A 302 4.84 5.50 0.39
CA CYS A 302 5.91 5.07 1.31
C CYS A 302 5.65 5.44 2.77
N PHE A 303 4.88 6.50 3.02
CA PHE A 303 4.46 6.90 4.35
C PHE A 303 3.19 6.15 4.79
N ASP A 304 2.19 6.05 3.91
CA ASP A 304 0.95 5.31 4.16
C ASP A 304 1.18 3.83 4.46
N LEU A 305 2.16 3.19 3.81
CA LEU A 305 2.54 1.78 4.06
C LEU A 305 3.01 1.50 5.49
N ARG A 306 3.25 2.54 6.30
CA ARG A 306 3.62 2.41 7.71
C ARG A 306 2.42 2.22 8.64
N THR A 307 1.19 2.37 8.14
CA THR A 307 -0.04 2.13 8.91
C THR A 307 -0.17 0.64 9.23
N TYR A 308 -0.89 0.33 10.31
CA TYR A 308 -1.01 -1.04 10.79
C TYR A 308 -1.80 -1.91 9.80
N ALA A 309 -2.86 -1.38 9.19
CA ALA A 309 -3.63 -2.13 8.21
C ALA A 309 -2.83 -2.38 6.92
N ASN A 310 -2.12 -1.38 6.36
CA ASN A 310 -1.32 -1.59 5.15
C ASN A 310 -0.21 -2.61 5.38
N TYR A 311 0.54 -2.50 6.50
CA TYR A 311 1.57 -3.49 6.82
C TYR A 311 1.00 -4.91 6.88
N SER A 312 -0.16 -5.07 7.53
CA SER A 312 -0.86 -6.36 7.61
C SER A 312 -1.36 -6.85 6.26
N ILE A 313 -1.92 -5.98 5.40
CA ILE A 313 -2.39 -6.32 4.05
C ILE A 313 -1.24 -6.90 3.22
N PHE A 314 -0.09 -6.21 3.17
CA PHE A 314 1.04 -6.66 2.36
C PHE A 314 1.77 -7.87 2.96
N SER A 315 1.72 -8.02 4.28
CA SER A 315 2.18 -9.26 4.92
C SER A 315 1.31 -10.45 4.51
N LEU A 316 -0.02 -10.31 4.49
CA LEU A 316 -0.93 -11.36 4.02
C LEU A 316 -0.80 -11.62 2.52
N GLN A 317 -0.59 -10.58 1.70
CA GLN A 317 -0.35 -10.76 0.25
C GLN A 317 0.88 -11.65 -0.02
N SER A 318 1.97 -11.44 0.74
CA SER A 318 3.16 -12.27 0.68
C SER A 318 2.86 -13.72 1.09
N VAL A 319 2.08 -13.90 2.17
CA VAL A 319 1.64 -15.23 2.63
C VAL A 319 0.82 -15.95 1.57
N ILE A 320 -0.09 -15.27 0.85
CA ILE A 320 -0.86 -15.88 -0.26
C ILE A 320 0.08 -16.45 -1.33
N CYS A 321 1.08 -15.66 -1.76
CA CYS A 321 2.05 -16.12 -2.76
C CYS A 321 2.85 -17.33 -2.26
N HIS A 322 3.24 -17.31 -0.99
CA HIS A 322 3.94 -18.44 -0.38
C HIS A 322 3.08 -19.71 -0.33
N ILE A 323 1.82 -19.62 0.12
CA ILE A 323 0.91 -20.76 0.16
C ILE A 323 0.64 -21.30 -1.26
N PHE A 324 0.37 -20.40 -2.21
CA PHE A 324 0.14 -20.76 -3.62
C PHE A 324 1.32 -21.55 -4.20
N ARG A 325 2.55 -21.02 -4.08
CA ARG A 325 3.75 -21.71 -4.57
C ARG A 325 3.95 -23.05 -3.87
N THR A 326 3.89 -23.08 -2.55
CA THR A 326 4.12 -24.30 -1.76
C THR A 326 3.10 -25.38 -2.12
N PHE A 327 1.81 -25.02 -2.23
CA PHE A 327 0.76 -25.96 -2.61
C PHE A 327 1.02 -26.56 -3.99
N LEU A 328 1.35 -25.76 -5.00
CA LEU A 328 1.60 -26.25 -6.36
C LEU A 328 2.88 -27.09 -6.47
N LEU A 329 3.96 -26.68 -5.80
CA LEU A 329 5.21 -27.45 -5.76
C LEU A 329 5.00 -28.82 -5.12
N GLN A 330 4.21 -28.91 -4.05
CA GLN A 330 3.83 -30.20 -3.43
C GLN A 330 3.02 -31.12 -4.35
N HIS A 331 2.36 -30.56 -5.37
CA HIS A 331 1.60 -31.30 -6.38
C HIS A 331 2.38 -31.51 -7.70
N ASN A 332 3.72 -31.37 -7.63
CA ASN A 332 4.67 -31.56 -8.73
C ASN A 332 4.50 -30.58 -9.90
N PHE A 333 4.08 -29.34 -9.62
CA PHE A 333 4.14 -28.30 -10.63
C PHE A 333 5.56 -27.72 -10.75
N VAL A 334 5.87 -27.19 -11.94
CA VAL A 334 7.11 -26.45 -12.21
C VAL A 334 6.81 -24.95 -12.31
N GLU A 335 7.53 -24.13 -11.53
CA GLU A 335 7.49 -22.67 -11.69
C GLU A 335 8.22 -22.25 -12.96
N ILE A 336 7.53 -21.55 -13.87
CA ILE A 336 8.08 -21.04 -15.12
C ILE A 336 8.16 -19.51 -15.09
N HIS A 337 9.03 -18.96 -15.94
CA HIS A 337 9.21 -17.51 -16.09
C HIS A 337 9.12 -17.14 -17.57
N THR A 338 8.04 -16.48 -17.96
CA THR A 338 7.74 -16.19 -19.38
C THR A 338 8.03 -14.72 -19.73
N PRO A 339 8.42 -14.42 -20.98
CA PRO A 339 8.72 -13.05 -21.37
C PRO A 339 7.45 -12.18 -21.30
N LYS A 340 7.63 -10.92 -20.86
CA LYS A 340 6.56 -9.92 -20.82
C LYS A 340 6.60 -8.94 -21.99
N LEU A 341 7.61 -9.07 -22.86
CA LEU A 341 7.76 -8.32 -24.10
C LEU A 341 7.43 -9.27 -25.25
N LEU A 342 6.39 -8.94 -26.01
CA LEU A 342 5.86 -9.75 -27.10
C LEU A 342 6.08 -9.05 -28.44
N GLY A 343 6.25 -9.84 -29.50
CA GLY A 343 6.28 -9.31 -30.88
C GLY A 343 4.90 -8.87 -31.38
N GLU A 344 3.84 -9.48 -30.87
CA GLU A 344 2.42 -9.22 -31.19
C GLU A 344 1.56 -9.31 -29.93
N SER A 345 0.31 -8.85 -29.98
CA SER A 345 -0.60 -8.96 -28.84
C SER A 345 -0.99 -10.42 -28.56
N SER A 346 -0.92 -10.85 -27.29
CA SER A 346 -1.17 -12.23 -26.86
C SER A 346 -2.59 -12.74 -27.13
N GLU A 347 -3.55 -11.84 -27.32
CA GLU A 347 -4.98 -12.17 -27.45
C GLU A 347 -5.61 -11.61 -28.75
N GLY A 348 -4.80 -11.23 -29.74
CA GLY A 348 -5.23 -11.03 -31.14
C GLY A 348 -6.21 -9.88 -31.42
N GLY A 349 -6.71 -9.16 -30.41
CA GLY A 349 -7.65 -8.04 -30.58
C GLY A 349 -7.84 -7.14 -29.35
N ALA A 350 -7.24 -7.48 -28.20
CA ALA A 350 -7.37 -6.69 -26.99
C ALA A 350 -6.42 -5.48 -26.97
N ASN A 351 -6.82 -4.43 -26.24
CA ASN A 351 -5.98 -3.26 -25.99
C ASN A 351 -4.73 -3.68 -25.20
N ALA A 352 -3.59 -3.77 -25.88
CA ALA A 352 -2.28 -4.06 -25.30
C ALA A 352 -1.40 -2.80 -25.30
N PHE A 353 -0.52 -2.66 -24.30
CA PHE A 353 0.44 -1.55 -24.28
C PHE A 353 1.49 -1.77 -25.35
N LYS A 354 1.51 -0.88 -26.33
CA LYS A 354 2.52 -0.86 -27.38
C LYS A 354 3.77 -0.14 -26.88
N ILE A 355 4.92 -0.75 -27.12
CA ILE A 355 6.25 -0.20 -26.80
C ILE A 355 7.08 -0.07 -28.08
N ASN A 356 8.00 0.89 -28.08
CA ASN A 356 9.01 0.98 -29.13
C ASN A 356 10.16 0.01 -28.79
N TYR A 357 10.36 -1.02 -29.61
CA TYR A 357 11.39 -2.03 -29.43
C TYR A 357 12.42 -1.91 -30.56
N PHE A 358 13.35 -0.97 -30.40
CA PHE A 358 14.36 -0.61 -31.41
C PHE A 358 13.72 -0.21 -32.75
N ASN A 359 13.92 -1.03 -33.79
CA ASN A 359 13.40 -0.78 -35.14
C ASN A 359 12.07 -1.51 -35.41
N GLN A 360 11.45 -2.07 -34.37
CA GLN A 360 10.17 -2.77 -34.46
C GLN A 360 9.25 -2.41 -33.29
N ASN A 361 7.99 -2.83 -33.40
CA ASN A 361 7.04 -2.69 -32.30
C ASN A 361 7.20 -3.87 -31.33
N GLY A 362 6.98 -3.61 -30.05
CA GLY A 362 6.75 -4.64 -29.06
C GLY A 362 5.46 -4.37 -28.31
N TYR A 363 4.99 -5.36 -27.55
CA TYR A 363 3.79 -5.28 -26.74
C TYR A 363 4.03 -5.85 -25.35
N LEU A 364 3.39 -5.28 -24.33
CA LEU A 364 3.39 -5.88 -23.01
C LEU A 364 2.36 -7.01 -22.93
N ALA A 365 2.75 -8.14 -22.34
CA ALA A 365 1.91 -9.33 -22.22
C ALA A 365 0.70 -9.09 -21.30
N GLN A 366 -0.51 -9.38 -21.81
CA GLN A 366 -1.74 -9.25 -21.04
C GLN A 366 -2.00 -10.45 -20.12
N SER A 367 -1.42 -11.59 -20.49
CA SER A 367 -1.42 -12.84 -19.75
C SER A 367 -0.25 -13.70 -20.25
N PRO A 368 0.28 -14.64 -19.45
CA PRO A 368 1.26 -15.63 -19.91
C PRO A 368 0.60 -16.80 -20.67
N GLN A 369 -0.67 -16.64 -21.09
CA GLN A 369 -1.54 -17.71 -21.58
C GLN A 369 -0.98 -18.52 -22.74
N LEU A 370 -0.35 -17.88 -23.72
CA LEU A 370 0.22 -18.59 -24.87
C LEU A 370 1.45 -19.42 -24.43
N TYR A 371 2.33 -18.84 -23.61
CA TYR A 371 3.56 -19.50 -23.18
C TYR A 371 3.31 -20.68 -22.26
N LYS A 372 2.34 -20.60 -21.33
CA LYS A 372 2.04 -21.73 -20.44
C LYS A 372 1.52 -22.96 -21.22
N GLN A 373 0.73 -22.75 -22.28
CA GLN A 373 0.32 -23.83 -23.20
C GLN A 373 1.50 -24.36 -24.01
N MET A 374 2.38 -23.49 -24.51
CA MET A 374 3.61 -23.92 -25.19
C MET A 374 4.52 -24.76 -24.26
N CYS A 375 4.54 -24.47 -22.95
CA CYS A 375 5.22 -25.31 -21.97
C CYS A 375 4.56 -26.70 -21.86
N ILE A 376 3.23 -26.79 -21.85
CA ILE A 376 2.55 -28.10 -21.92
C ILE A 376 3.01 -28.88 -23.15
N ASN A 377 3.02 -28.23 -24.32
CA ASN A 377 3.47 -28.82 -25.58
C ASN A 377 4.97 -29.16 -25.59
N SER A 378 5.76 -28.58 -24.67
CA SER A 378 7.19 -28.87 -24.51
C SER A 378 7.47 -30.03 -23.54
N GLY A 379 6.43 -30.72 -23.06
CA GLY A 379 6.56 -31.89 -22.17
C GLY A 379 6.44 -31.58 -20.68
N PHE A 380 5.99 -30.39 -20.29
CA PHE A 380 5.65 -30.11 -18.89
C PHE A 380 4.18 -30.47 -18.62
N ASP A 381 3.90 -31.40 -17.71
CA ASP A 381 2.51 -31.76 -17.40
C ASP A 381 1.76 -30.67 -16.61
N LYS A 382 2.51 -29.90 -15.80
CA LYS A 382 1.97 -28.96 -14.81
C LYS A 382 2.90 -27.78 -14.61
N VAL A 383 2.44 -26.58 -14.93
CA VAL A 383 3.22 -25.36 -14.80
C VAL A 383 2.45 -24.26 -14.08
N PHE A 384 3.18 -23.38 -13.39
CA PHE A 384 2.61 -22.15 -12.86
C PHE A 384 3.58 -20.98 -12.99
N GLU A 385 3.04 -19.77 -12.97
CA GLU A 385 3.83 -18.54 -12.95
C GLU A 385 3.22 -17.53 -11.97
N VAL A 386 4.09 -16.83 -11.24
CA VAL A 386 3.73 -15.65 -10.43
C VAL A 386 4.44 -14.45 -11.03
N GLY A 387 3.71 -13.60 -11.76
CA GLY A 387 4.34 -12.54 -12.54
C GLY A 387 3.42 -11.37 -12.88
N PRO A 388 3.98 -10.26 -13.37
CA PRO A 388 3.20 -9.10 -13.77
C PRO A 388 2.43 -9.38 -15.05
N VAL A 389 1.23 -8.81 -15.13
CA VAL A 389 0.39 -8.77 -16.33
C VAL A 389 -0.15 -7.36 -16.55
N PHE A 390 -0.40 -7.02 -17.81
CA PHE A 390 -0.70 -5.65 -18.20
C PHE A 390 -2.03 -5.54 -18.95
N ARG A 391 -2.93 -4.67 -18.49
CA ARG A 391 -4.22 -4.38 -19.13
C ARG A 391 -4.26 -2.94 -19.60
N ALA A 392 -4.32 -2.72 -20.92
CA ALA A 392 -4.31 -1.36 -21.48
C ALA A 392 -5.72 -0.76 -21.67
N GLU A 393 -6.71 -1.32 -20.98
CA GLU A 393 -8.07 -0.77 -20.95
C GLU A 393 -8.10 0.54 -20.15
N ASN A 394 -8.73 1.57 -20.71
CA ASN A 394 -8.93 2.85 -20.01
C ASN A 394 -10.08 2.77 -19.00
N SER A 395 -9.98 1.83 -18.06
CA SER A 395 -10.98 1.55 -17.04
C SER A 395 -10.50 2.06 -15.68
N ASN A 396 -11.13 3.13 -15.19
CA ASN A 396 -10.79 3.73 -13.90
C ASN A 396 -11.85 3.40 -12.83
N THR A 397 -12.00 2.12 -12.51
CA THR A 397 -12.94 1.63 -11.50
C THR A 397 -12.22 1.26 -10.20
N TYR A 398 -12.99 0.85 -9.19
CA TYR A 398 -12.42 0.36 -7.93
C TYR A 398 -11.79 -1.05 -8.05
N ARG A 399 -12.05 -1.78 -9.14
CA ARG A 399 -11.64 -3.19 -9.32
C ARG A 399 -10.54 -3.42 -10.35
N HIS A 400 -10.23 -2.43 -11.19
CA HIS A 400 -9.25 -2.58 -12.28
C HIS A 400 -7.92 -1.88 -11.97
N LEU A 401 -6.83 -2.51 -12.43
CA LEU A 401 -5.47 -1.98 -12.49
C LEU A 401 -4.94 -2.18 -13.91
N CYS A 402 -4.03 -1.32 -14.34
CA CYS A 402 -3.32 -1.47 -15.62
C CYS A 402 -2.13 -2.43 -15.52
N GLU A 403 -1.58 -2.61 -14.32
CA GLU A 403 -0.51 -3.55 -13.99
C GLU A 403 -0.87 -4.20 -12.65
N TYR A 404 -0.87 -5.52 -12.62
CA TYR A 404 -1.14 -6.31 -11.42
C TYR A 404 -0.36 -7.63 -11.45
N VAL A 405 -0.30 -8.32 -10.31
CA VAL A 405 0.35 -9.63 -10.21
C VAL A 405 -0.66 -10.74 -10.48
N SER A 406 -0.37 -11.54 -11.50
CA SER A 406 -1.15 -12.73 -11.83
C SER A 406 -0.51 -13.99 -11.25
N LEU A 407 -1.36 -14.90 -10.78
CA LEU A 407 -1.02 -16.27 -10.43
C LEU A 407 -1.64 -17.16 -11.52
N ASP A 408 -0.81 -17.65 -12.43
CA ASP A 408 -1.24 -18.41 -13.60
C ASP A 408 -0.91 -19.88 -13.45
N ILE A 409 -1.83 -20.75 -13.88
CA ILE A 409 -1.67 -22.20 -13.85
C ILE A 409 -2.09 -22.79 -15.20
N GLU A 410 -1.37 -23.81 -15.65
CA GLU A 410 -1.80 -24.71 -16.74
C GLU A 410 -1.41 -26.14 -16.37
N MET A 411 -2.32 -27.10 -16.57
CA MET A 411 -2.03 -28.51 -16.32
C MET A 411 -2.79 -29.43 -17.27
N THR A 412 -2.18 -30.57 -17.60
CA THR A 412 -2.84 -31.67 -18.30
C THR A 412 -3.88 -32.35 -17.41
N TYR A 413 -4.94 -32.90 -18.02
CA TYR A 413 -5.92 -33.76 -17.34
C TYR A 413 -6.06 -35.10 -18.06
N LYS A 414 -6.71 -36.08 -17.42
CA LYS A 414 -6.80 -37.44 -17.98
C LYS A 414 -8.05 -37.65 -18.82
N PHE A 415 -9.21 -37.32 -18.27
CA PHE A 415 -10.51 -37.61 -18.88
C PHE A 415 -11.36 -36.35 -19.04
N ASP A 416 -11.42 -35.50 -18.02
CA ASP A 416 -12.31 -34.34 -18.00
C ASP A 416 -11.59 -33.12 -17.41
N TYR A 417 -11.80 -31.93 -18.01
CA TYR A 417 -11.27 -30.67 -17.51
C TYR A 417 -11.77 -30.34 -16.09
N MET A 418 -12.88 -30.93 -15.67
CA MET A 418 -13.40 -30.83 -14.30
C MET A 418 -12.43 -31.38 -13.25
N GLU A 419 -11.52 -32.29 -13.60
CA GLU A 419 -10.41 -32.71 -12.73
C GLU A 419 -9.58 -31.50 -12.28
N ASN A 420 -9.27 -30.61 -13.22
CA ASN A 420 -8.50 -29.40 -12.96
C ASN A 420 -9.35 -28.36 -12.20
N VAL A 421 -10.64 -28.23 -12.51
CA VAL A 421 -11.56 -27.35 -11.76
C VAL A 421 -11.61 -27.74 -10.29
N HIS A 422 -11.74 -29.03 -9.99
CA HIS A 422 -11.72 -29.53 -8.61
C HIS A 422 -10.34 -29.35 -7.95
N PHE A 423 -9.25 -29.47 -8.71
CA PHE A 423 -7.92 -29.15 -8.22
C PHE A 423 -7.81 -27.66 -7.81
N TYR A 424 -8.25 -26.74 -8.67
CA TYR A 424 -8.24 -25.30 -8.36
C TYR A 424 -9.13 -24.96 -7.16
N ASP A 425 -10.30 -25.60 -7.02
CA ASP A 425 -11.16 -25.47 -5.83
C ASP A 425 -10.42 -25.89 -4.55
N SER A 426 -9.73 -27.03 -4.59
CA SER A 426 -8.92 -27.50 -3.45
C SER A 426 -7.78 -26.54 -3.09
N MET A 427 -7.15 -25.91 -4.09
CA MET A 427 -6.11 -24.91 -3.91
C MET A 427 -6.64 -23.67 -3.20
N PHE A 428 -7.78 -23.12 -3.64
CA PHE A 428 -8.37 -21.95 -2.98
C PHE A 428 -8.77 -22.24 -1.54
N LYS A 429 -9.40 -23.40 -1.29
CA LYS A 429 -9.73 -23.83 0.08
C LYS A 429 -8.49 -23.96 0.95
N HIS A 430 -7.39 -24.49 0.41
CA HIS A 430 -6.12 -24.56 1.11
C HIS A 430 -5.59 -23.16 1.44
N ILE A 431 -5.62 -22.22 0.49
CA ILE A 431 -5.25 -20.82 0.72
C ILE A 431 -6.11 -20.19 1.82
N PHE A 432 -7.44 -20.32 1.75
CA PHE A 432 -8.34 -19.74 2.76
C PHE A 432 -8.07 -20.33 4.15
N LYS A 433 -7.91 -21.65 4.24
CA LYS A 433 -7.61 -22.36 5.47
C LYS A 433 -6.27 -21.89 6.07
N GLU A 434 -5.19 -21.90 5.31
CA GLU A 434 -3.85 -21.51 5.79
C GLU A 434 -3.74 -20.02 6.15
N LEU A 435 -4.47 -19.15 5.43
CA LEU A 435 -4.60 -17.75 5.83
C LEU A 435 -5.27 -17.58 7.19
N THR A 436 -6.22 -18.44 7.53
CA THR A 436 -6.96 -18.36 8.81
C THR A 436 -6.37 -19.19 9.94
N ASN A 437 -5.49 -20.15 9.66
CA ASN A 437 -4.96 -21.07 10.68
C ASN A 437 -3.90 -20.43 11.58
N ASN A 438 -3.02 -19.61 11.03
CA ASN A 438 -1.87 -19.05 11.74
C ASN A 438 -2.25 -17.84 12.63
N GLU A 439 -1.88 -17.84 13.91
CA GLU A 439 -2.14 -16.73 14.85
C GLU A 439 -1.61 -15.36 14.40
N LYS A 440 -0.46 -15.34 13.71
CA LYS A 440 0.10 -14.12 13.12
C LYS A 440 -0.82 -13.57 12.02
N ASN A 441 -1.36 -14.46 11.17
CA ASN A 441 -2.30 -14.06 10.13
C ASN A 441 -3.64 -13.60 10.73
N LYS A 442 -4.16 -14.28 11.76
CA LYS A 442 -5.35 -13.82 12.50
C LYS A 442 -5.14 -12.42 13.07
N THR A 443 -3.96 -12.13 13.61
CA THR A 443 -3.57 -10.80 14.10
C THR A 443 -3.57 -9.77 12.97
N PHE A 444 -3.03 -10.11 11.79
CA PHE A 444 -3.09 -9.25 10.62
C PHE A 444 -4.53 -8.98 10.17
N ILE A 445 -5.36 -10.03 10.04
CA ILE A 445 -6.78 -9.90 9.65
C ILE A 445 -7.53 -9.01 10.65
N LYS A 446 -7.36 -9.23 11.95
CA LYS A 446 -7.96 -8.40 13.01
C LYS A 446 -7.52 -6.94 12.91
N THR A 447 -6.22 -6.70 12.68
CA THR A 447 -5.67 -5.35 12.50
C THR A 447 -6.30 -4.64 11.31
N ILE A 448 -6.51 -5.36 10.21
CA ILE A 448 -7.16 -4.82 9.01
C ILE A 448 -8.63 -4.52 9.30
N LYS A 449 -9.37 -5.46 9.90
CA LYS A 449 -10.80 -5.30 10.24
C LYS A 449 -11.08 -4.16 11.22
N ASN A 450 -10.14 -3.88 12.12
CA ASN A 450 -10.23 -2.73 13.01
C ASN A 450 -10.29 -1.41 12.23
N GLN A 451 -9.57 -1.32 11.10
CA GLN A 451 -9.59 -0.15 10.23
C GLN A 451 -10.68 -0.22 9.15
N TYR A 452 -10.89 -1.40 8.56
CA TYR A 452 -11.83 -1.66 7.46
C TYR A 452 -12.80 -2.78 7.89
N PRO A 453 -13.91 -2.45 8.57
CA PRO A 453 -14.85 -3.45 9.04
C PRO A 453 -15.43 -4.27 7.89
N SER A 454 -15.39 -5.59 8.03
CA SER A 454 -15.97 -6.54 7.10
C SER A 454 -16.34 -7.85 7.79
N ASP A 455 -17.35 -8.52 7.26
CA ASP A 455 -17.75 -9.86 7.71
C ASP A 455 -16.66 -10.88 7.40
N ASP A 456 -16.62 -11.98 8.14
CA ASP A 456 -15.74 -13.10 7.81
C ASP A 456 -16.08 -13.67 6.42
N PHE A 457 -15.06 -14.13 5.71
CA PHE A 457 -15.22 -14.77 4.41
C PHE A 457 -15.66 -16.22 4.62
N VAL A 458 -16.79 -16.62 4.02
CA VAL A 458 -17.37 -17.95 4.23
C VAL A 458 -17.24 -18.80 2.97
N TRP A 459 -16.61 -19.96 3.08
CA TRP A 459 -16.58 -21.00 2.05
C TRP A 459 -17.11 -22.32 2.63
N LEU A 460 -17.52 -23.25 1.77
CA LEU A 460 -18.06 -24.55 2.17
C LEU A 460 -17.08 -25.67 1.83
N ASP A 461 -17.15 -26.79 2.55
CA ASP A 461 -16.36 -27.99 2.24
C ASP A 461 -16.68 -28.52 0.83
N LYS A 462 -17.98 -28.52 0.47
CA LYS A 462 -18.44 -28.78 -0.90
C LYS A 462 -18.82 -27.45 -1.55
N THR A 463 -18.02 -27.01 -2.52
CA THR A 463 -18.27 -25.74 -3.23
C THR A 463 -19.47 -25.89 -4.14
N PRO A 464 -20.46 -24.97 -4.09
CA PRO A 464 -21.53 -24.93 -5.08
C PRO A 464 -20.98 -24.65 -6.48
N ILE A 465 -21.36 -25.49 -7.43
CA ILE A 465 -21.02 -25.33 -8.85
C ILE A 465 -22.33 -25.15 -9.61
N PHE A 466 -22.42 -24.07 -10.39
CA PHE A 466 -23.57 -23.76 -11.24
C PHE A 466 -23.13 -23.75 -12.69
N THR A 467 -23.99 -24.19 -13.60
CA THR A 467 -23.83 -23.83 -15.02
C THR A 467 -24.16 -22.35 -15.22
N TYR A 468 -23.64 -21.76 -16.29
CA TYR A 468 -23.97 -20.38 -16.67
C TYR A 468 -25.49 -20.18 -16.81
N GLU A 469 -26.16 -21.15 -17.42
CA GLU A 469 -27.61 -21.13 -17.59
C GLU A 469 -28.35 -21.12 -16.25
N GLU A 470 -27.94 -21.96 -15.29
CA GLU A 470 -28.50 -21.95 -13.93
C GLU A 470 -28.26 -20.62 -13.22
N ALA A 471 -27.06 -20.04 -13.36
CA ALA A 471 -26.73 -18.73 -12.79
C ALA A 471 -27.63 -17.61 -13.34
N ILE A 472 -27.88 -17.59 -14.66
CA ILE A 472 -28.80 -16.65 -15.28
C ILE A 472 -30.25 -16.90 -14.84
N LYS A 473 -30.68 -18.16 -14.74
CA LYS A 473 -32.01 -18.53 -14.25
C LYS A 473 -32.24 -18.11 -12.80
N ILE A 474 -31.22 -18.11 -11.95
CA ILE A 474 -31.30 -17.56 -10.58
C ILE A 474 -31.63 -16.05 -10.63
N LEU A 475 -30.96 -15.28 -11.50
CA LEU A 475 -31.23 -13.85 -11.65
C LEU A 475 -32.64 -13.57 -12.19
N ILE A 476 -33.09 -14.35 -13.20
CA ILE A 476 -34.43 -14.23 -13.78
C ILE A 476 -35.50 -14.53 -12.74
N LYS A 477 -35.37 -15.65 -12.01
CA LYS A 477 -36.33 -16.07 -10.98
C LYS A 477 -36.48 -15.05 -9.86
N ASN A 478 -35.43 -14.29 -9.55
CA ASN A 478 -35.42 -13.26 -8.52
C ASN A 478 -35.71 -11.85 -9.06
N GLY A 479 -36.15 -11.72 -10.32
CA GLY A 479 -36.52 -10.44 -10.92
C GLY A 479 -35.37 -9.46 -11.10
N LYS A 480 -34.12 -9.96 -11.16
CA LYS A 480 -32.91 -9.14 -11.35
C LYS A 480 -32.51 -8.98 -12.81
N LEU A 481 -32.94 -9.91 -13.66
CA LEU A 481 -32.71 -9.91 -15.09
C LEU A 481 -33.98 -10.33 -15.82
N PHE A 482 -34.32 -9.63 -16.90
CA PHE A 482 -35.46 -9.96 -17.76
C PHE A 482 -34.90 -10.40 -19.11
N LEU A 483 -34.75 -11.72 -19.26
CA LEU A 483 -34.17 -12.34 -20.45
C LEU A 483 -35.00 -13.57 -20.79
N LYS A 484 -35.23 -13.82 -22.09
CA LYS A 484 -35.88 -15.07 -22.54
C LYS A 484 -34.88 -16.21 -22.49
N GLU A 485 -35.36 -17.45 -22.37
CA GLU A 485 -34.48 -18.63 -22.31
C GLU A 485 -33.62 -18.79 -23.57
N GLU A 486 -34.15 -18.45 -24.75
CA GLU A 486 -33.45 -18.52 -26.04
C GLU A 486 -32.21 -17.59 -26.14
N ASP A 487 -32.18 -16.52 -25.35
CA ASP A 487 -31.13 -15.50 -25.40
C ASP A 487 -30.03 -15.73 -24.35
N ILE A 488 -30.21 -16.67 -23.42
CA ILE A 488 -29.29 -16.92 -22.30
C ILE A 488 -27.85 -17.13 -22.79
N LEU A 489 -27.66 -17.98 -23.80
CA LEU A 489 -26.33 -18.32 -24.33
C LEU A 489 -25.73 -17.24 -25.24
N THR A 490 -26.31 -16.04 -25.28
CA THR A 490 -25.75 -14.89 -26.00
C THR A 490 -25.58 -13.67 -25.10
N TYR A 491 -26.08 -13.74 -23.87
CA TYR A 491 -26.02 -12.66 -22.91
C TYR A 491 -24.69 -12.67 -22.17
N ASP A 492 -24.05 -11.51 -22.05
CA ASP A 492 -22.85 -11.32 -21.23
C ASP A 492 -23.21 -10.71 -19.86
N LEU A 493 -22.69 -11.30 -18.79
CA LEU A 493 -23.00 -10.89 -17.42
C LEU A 493 -22.33 -9.55 -17.09
N THR A 494 -23.15 -8.54 -16.83
CA THR A 494 -22.62 -7.26 -16.33
C THR A 494 -22.12 -7.39 -14.88
N THR A 495 -21.13 -6.57 -14.51
CA THR A 495 -20.57 -6.56 -13.14
C THR A 495 -21.61 -6.34 -12.04
N ASP A 496 -22.65 -5.56 -12.29
CA ASP A 496 -23.71 -5.34 -11.31
C ASP A 496 -24.56 -6.61 -11.11
N LEU A 497 -24.78 -7.37 -12.18
CA LEU A 497 -25.48 -8.66 -12.10
C LEU A 497 -24.62 -9.76 -11.47
N GLU A 498 -23.30 -9.76 -11.67
CA GLU A 498 -22.38 -10.66 -10.94
C GLU A 498 -22.54 -10.50 -9.41
N LYS A 499 -22.60 -9.24 -8.96
CA LYS A 499 -22.80 -8.92 -7.54
C LYS A 499 -24.17 -9.30 -7.03
N GLU A 500 -25.23 -9.01 -7.80
CA GLU A 500 -26.59 -9.42 -7.42
C GLU A 500 -26.70 -10.94 -7.34
N LEU A 501 -26.10 -11.68 -8.29
CA LEU A 501 -26.03 -13.14 -8.24
C LEU A 501 -25.28 -13.61 -6.99
N GLY A 502 -24.13 -13.01 -6.67
CA GLY A 502 -23.38 -13.32 -5.46
C GLY A 502 -24.18 -13.10 -4.17
N LYS A 503 -24.99 -12.04 -4.08
CA LYS A 503 -25.91 -11.81 -2.95
C LYS A 503 -26.97 -12.91 -2.86
N LEU A 504 -27.56 -13.30 -3.98
CA LEU A 504 -28.57 -14.37 -4.02
C LEU A 504 -27.98 -15.73 -3.63
N ILE A 505 -26.77 -16.05 -4.09
CA ILE A 505 -26.05 -17.27 -3.71
C ILE A 505 -25.68 -17.24 -2.22
N LYS A 506 -25.21 -16.10 -1.70
CA LYS A 506 -24.95 -15.93 -0.27
C LYS A 506 -26.21 -16.17 0.58
N LEU A 507 -27.36 -15.62 0.16
CA LEU A 507 -28.63 -15.81 0.85
C LEU A 507 -29.13 -17.26 0.80
N SER A 508 -28.94 -17.96 -0.32
CA SER A 508 -29.48 -19.31 -0.53
C SER A 508 -28.57 -20.43 -0.04
N HIS A 509 -27.25 -20.26 -0.13
CA HIS A 509 -26.24 -21.29 0.15
C HIS A 509 -25.28 -20.92 1.29
N ASN A 510 -25.41 -19.72 1.87
CA ASN A 510 -24.54 -19.21 2.94
C ASN A 510 -23.04 -19.26 2.61
N THR A 511 -22.67 -18.94 1.36
CA THR A 511 -21.27 -18.90 0.94
C THR A 511 -20.93 -17.64 0.17
N ASP A 512 -19.70 -17.17 0.35
CA ASP A 512 -19.08 -16.12 -0.45
C ASP A 512 -18.28 -16.69 -1.63
N TYR A 513 -18.14 -18.01 -1.74
CA TYR A 513 -17.29 -18.68 -2.73
C TYR A 513 -18.07 -19.74 -3.51
N TYR A 514 -18.05 -19.62 -4.84
CA TYR A 514 -18.75 -20.55 -5.73
C TYR A 514 -18.11 -20.56 -7.12
N ILE A 515 -18.47 -21.54 -7.93
CA ILE A 515 -17.93 -21.75 -9.28
C ILE A 515 -19.09 -21.70 -10.29
N ILE A 516 -18.87 -21.02 -11.41
CA ILE A 516 -19.73 -21.12 -12.59
C ILE A 516 -18.96 -21.84 -13.69
N ILE A 517 -19.61 -22.80 -14.37
CA ILE A 517 -19.07 -23.54 -15.52
C ILE A 517 -19.96 -23.35 -16.75
N ASN A 518 -19.53 -23.83 -17.91
CA ASN A 518 -20.36 -23.92 -19.12
C ASN A 518 -20.82 -22.55 -19.65
N PHE A 519 -19.88 -21.60 -19.76
CA PHE A 519 -20.23 -20.29 -20.32
C PHE A 519 -20.42 -20.34 -21.83
N PRO A 520 -21.12 -19.35 -22.42
CA PRO A 520 -21.26 -19.27 -23.86
C PRO A 520 -19.92 -19.18 -24.60
N SER A 521 -19.76 -20.00 -25.64
CA SER A 521 -18.53 -20.05 -26.45
C SER A 521 -18.21 -18.71 -27.11
N SER A 522 -19.23 -17.93 -27.47
CA SER A 522 -19.08 -16.61 -28.10
C SER A 522 -18.45 -15.55 -27.19
N LEU A 523 -18.49 -15.75 -25.87
CA LEU A 523 -17.93 -14.83 -24.88
C LEU A 523 -16.50 -15.23 -24.48
N ARG A 524 -15.99 -16.36 -24.98
CA ARG A 524 -14.71 -16.91 -24.57
C ARG A 524 -13.63 -16.71 -25.64
N PRO A 525 -12.35 -16.65 -25.24
CA PRO A 525 -11.25 -16.48 -26.19
C PRO A 525 -11.13 -17.64 -27.18
N PHE A 526 -10.53 -17.38 -28.35
CA PHE A 526 -10.41 -18.33 -29.48
C PHE A 526 -9.83 -19.71 -29.13
N TYR A 527 -8.96 -19.78 -28.12
CA TYR A 527 -8.30 -21.02 -27.67
C TYR A 527 -9.19 -21.89 -26.76
N THR A 528 -10.43 -21.47 -26.47
CA THR A 528 -11.34 -22.18 -25.57
C THR A 528 -12.04 -23.33 -26.29
N MET A 529 -11.99 -24.53 -25.69
CA MET A 529 -12.71 -25.69 -26.20
C MET A 529 -14.21 -25.56 -25.97
N TYR A 530 -15.01 -25.84 -27.00
CA TYR A 530 -16.46 -25.94 -26.88
C TYR A 530 -16.89 -27.34 -26.41
N LYS A 531 -18.10 -27.45 -25.87
CA LYS A 531 -18.70 -28.74 -25.53
C LYS A 531 -19.11 -29.45 -26.81
N GLU A 532 -18.64 -30.67 -27.03
CA GLU A 532 -18.86 -31.41 -28.29
C GLU A 532 -20.35 -31.56 -28.65
N ASP A 533 -21.22 -31.82 -27.66
CA ASP A 533 -22.66 -31.99 -27.86
C ASP A 533 -23.40 -30.68 -28.17
N ASP A 534 -22.89 -29.54 -27.72
CA ASP A 534 -23.48 -28.21 -27.96
C ASP A 534 -22.38 -27.15 -28.08
N PRO A 535 -21.91 -26.84 -29.30
CA PRO A 535 -20.84 -25.89 -29.52
C PRO A 535 -21.14 -24.45 -29.06
N LYS A 536 -22.39 -24.11 -28.74
CA LYS A 536 -22.74 -22.80 -28.15
C LYS A 536 -22.23 -22.67 -26.71
N ILE A 537 -21.95 -23.79 -26.06
CA ILE A 537 -21.44 -23.88 -24.69
C ILE A 537 -19.96 -24.23 -24.74
N SER A 538 -19.18 -23.64 -23.84
CA SER A 538 -17.75 -23.91 -23.72
C SER A 538 -17.37 -24.60 -22.42
N ASN A 539 -16.28 -25.35 -22.48
CA ASN A 539 -15.66 -26.00 -21.31
C ASN A 539 -14.83 -24.98 -20.51
N SER A 540 -15.45 -23.85 -20.19
CA SER A 540 -14.88 -22.74 -19.43
C SER A 540 -15.51 -22.63 -18.06
N TYR A 541 -14.81 -21.97 -17.16
CA TYR A 541 -15.21 -21.82 -15.77
C TYR A 541 -14.64 -20.54 -15.18
N ASP A 542 -15.44 -19.91 -14.31
CA ASP A 542 -15.01 -18.76 -13.52
C ASP A 542 -15.31 -19.03 -12.05
N PHE A 543 -14.40 -18.58 -11.18
CA PHE A 543 -14.59 -18.68 -9.74
C PHE A 543 -14.93 -17.31 -9.19
N PHE A 544 -15.84 -17.26 -8.22
CA PHE A 544 -16.34 -16.02 -7.66
C PHE A 544 -16.07 -15.94 -6.16
N MET A 545 -15.65 -14.76 -5.71
CA MET A 545 -15.57 -14.38 -4.30
C MET A 545 -16.45 -13.15 -4.05
N ARG A 546 -17.39 -13.23 -3.11
CA ARG A 546 -18.33 -12.14 -2.77
C ARG A 546 -19.06 -11.54 -3.99
N GLY A 547 -19.41 -12.39 -4.96
CA GLY A 547 -20.11 -11.96 -6.18
C GLY A 547 -19.22 -11.24 -7.19
N GLU A 548 -17.90 -11.40 -7.10
CA GLU A 548 -16.95 -10.88 -8.07
C GLU A 548 -16.01 -11.99 -8.56
N GLU A 549 -15.78 -12.03 -9.87
CA GLU A 549 -14.88 -12.97 -10.53
C GLU A 549 -13.44 -12.80 -10.03
N ILE A 550 -12.77 -13.90 -9.66
CA ILE A 550 -11.37 -13.93 -9.22
C ILE A 550 -10.45 -14.79 -10.09
N LEU A 551 -11.04 -15.71 -10.84
CA LEU A 551 -10.36 -16.66 -11.71
C LEU A 551 -11.21 -16.81 -12.95
N SER A 552 -10.56 -16.75 -14.11
CA SER A 552 -11.13 -17.25 -15.35
C SER A 552 -10.25 -18.33 -15.95
N GLY A 553 -10.87 -19.41 -16.41
CA GLY A 553 -10.18 -20.55 -16.97
C GLY A 553 -11.01 -21.32 -17.99
N SER A 554 -10.34 -22.18 -18.76
CA SER A 554 -11.00 -23.07 -19.71
C SER A 554 -10.14 -24.27 -20.06
N GLN A 555 -10.78 -25.33 -20.53
CA GLN A 555 -10.14 -26.32 -21.36
C GLN A 555 -9.64 -25.65 -22.64
N ARG A 556 -8.40 -25.98 -23.02
CA ARG A 556 -7.79 -25.46 -24.24
C ARG A 556 -8.03 -26.40 -25.41
N ILE A 557 -8.07 -25.82 -26.60
CA ILE A 557 -8.03 -26.59 -27.83
C ILE A 557 -6.61 -27.15 -27.99
N SER A 558 -6.49 -28.47 -27.93
CA SER A 558 -5.23 -29.20 -28.15
C SER A 558 -5.09 -29.70 -29.59
N ASP A 559 -6.19 -29.83 -30.32
CA ASP A 559 -6.17 -30.22 -31.74
C ASP A 559 -5.83 -29.02 -32.64
N MET A 560 -4.76 -29.14 -33.41
CA MET A 560 -4.25 -28.07 -34.27
C MET A 560 -5.26 -27.64 -35.34
N LYS A 561 -6.01 -28.60 -35.92
CA LYS A 561 -6.97 -28.29 -36.99
C LYS A 561 -8.12 -27.46 -36.43
N LEU A 562 -8.66 -27.87 -35.27
CA LEU A 562 -9.70 -27.14 -34.57
C LEU A 562 -9.23 -25.76 -34.12
N LEU A 563 -7.99 -25.64 -33.64
CA LEU A 563 -7.40 -24.36 -33.26
C LEU A 563 -7.34 -23.40 -34.46
N LEU A 564 -6.92 -23.89 -35.64
CA LEU A 564 -6.88 -23.09 -36.88
C LEU A 564 -8.28 -22.69 -37.35
N GLU A 565 -9.27 -23.56 -37.20
CA GLU A 565 -10.68 -23.25 -37.49
C GLU A 565 -11.19 -22.13 -36.57
N ASN A 566 -10.90 -22.21 -35.28
CA ASN A 566 -11.25 -21.16 -34.31
C ASN A 566 -10.52 -19.84 -34.56
N ILE A 567 -9.23 -19.86 -34.87
CA ILE A 567 -8.47 -18.64 -35.21
C ILE A 567 -9.14 -17.89 -36.38
N LYS A 568 -9.61 -18.62 -37.39
CA LYS A 568 -10.38 -18.05 -38.51
C LYS A 568 -11.73 -17.50 -38.06
N LEU A 569 -12.47 -18.25 -37.23
CA LEU A 569 -13.78 -17.84 -36.72
C LEU A 569 -13.71 -16.53 -35.90
N PHE A 570 -12.63 -16.35 -35.14
CA PHE A 570 -12.37 -15.13 -34.36
C PHE A 570 -11.70 -14.00 -35.18
N ASN A 571 -11.57 -14.17 -36.51
CA ASN A 571 -10.94 -13.20 -37.42
C ASN A 571 -9.50 -12.80 -37.03
N LEU A 572 -8.73 -13.75 -36.50
CA LEU A 572 -7.33 -13.55 -36.12
C LEU A 572 -6.39 -13.89 -37.29
N ASP A 573 -5.29 -13.14 -37.42
CA ASP A 573 -4.26 -13.43 -38.43
C ASP A 573 -3.35 -14.57 -37.94
N PRO A 574 -3.38 -15.77 -38.57
CA PRO A 574 -2.58 -16.90 -38.13
C PRO A 574 -1.08 -16.61 -38.22
N ASN A 575 -0.63 -15.76 -39.15
CA ASN A 575 0.80 -15.47 -39.31
C ASN A 575 1.41 -14.80 -38.07
N LYS A 576 0.60 -14.04 -37.34
CA LYS A 576 0.98 -13.40 -36.07
C LYS A 576 1.07 -14.38 -34.90
N LEU A 577 0.43 -15.54 -35.03
CA LEU A 577 0.35 -16.59 -34.02
C LEU A 577 1.16 -17.83 -34.39
N ASN A 578 1.94 -17.83 -35.48
CA ASN A 578 2.72 -18.99 -35.92
C ASN A 578 3.59 -19.57 -34.79
N PHE A 579 4.26 -18.71 -34.02
CA PHE A 579 5.09 -19.16 -32.88
C PHE A 579 4.31 -19.99 -31.83
N TYR A 580 3.00 -19.73 -31.69
CA TYR A 580 2.10 -20.45 -30.79
C TYR A 580 1.49 -21.67 -31.49
N ILE A 581 0.97 -21.50 -32.70
CA ILE A 581 0.34 -22.56 -33.51
C ILE A 581 1.32 -23.71 -33.77
N ASP A 582 2.58 -23.39 -34.11
CA ASP A 582 3.63 -24.37 -34.39
C ASP A 582 3.91 -25.28 -33.18
N SER A 583 3.65 -24.81 -31.96
CA SER A 583 3.80 -25.66 -30.77
C SER A 583 2.82 -26.82 -30.73
N PHE A 584 1.65 -26.70 -31.37
CA PHE A 584 0.64 -27.78 -31.45
C PHE A 584 0.91 -28.77 -32.59
N ALA A 585 1.80 -28.43 -33.53
CA ALA A 585 2.14 -29.30 -34.66
C ALA A 585 2.85 -30.59 -34.21
N TYR A 586 3.45 -30.58 -33.02
CA TYR A 586 4.17 -31.73 -32.44
C TYR A 586 3.32 -32.56 -31.47
N SER A 587 2.00 -32.49 -31.60
CA SER A 587 1.01 -33.04 -30.66
C SER A 587 0.95 -32.27 -29.34
N SER A 588 -0.26 -32.11 -28.80
CA SER A 588 -0.53 -31.45 -27.52
C SER A 588 -1.34 -32.40 -26.64
N TYR A 589 -0.98 -32.50 -25.36
CA TYR A 589 -1.85 -33.15 -24.39
C TYR A 589 -3.15 -32.35 -24.20
N PRO A 590 -4.28 -32.99 -23.86
CA PRO A 590 -5.45 -32.28 -23.35
C PRO A 590 -5.10 -31.56 -22.04
N HIS A 591 -5.35 -30.25 -22.00
CA HIS A 591 -4.98 -29.41 -20.86
C HIS A 591 -6.00 -28.31 -20.61
N SER A 592 -6.01 -27.81 -19.38
CA SER A 592 -6.79 -26.64 -18.99
C SER A 592 -6.03 -25.82 -17.97
N GLY A 593 -6.40 -24.55 -17.87
CA GLY A 593 -5.69 -23.63 -17.00
C GLY A 593 -6.49 -22.39 -16.71
N CYS A 594 -5.89 -21.54 -15.90
CA CYS A 594 -6.53 -20.35 -15.38
C CYS A 594 -5.52 -19.24 -15.08
N GLY A 595 -6.03 -18.03 -14.90
CA GLY A 595 -5.29 -16.88 -14.38
C GLY A 595 -6.04 -16.29 -13.20
N ILE A 596 -5.31 -15.85 -12.17
CA ILE A 596 -5.86 -15.36 -10.90
C ILE A 596 -5.20 -14.02 -10.56
N GLY A 597 -6.01 -12.99 -10.28
CA GLY A 597 -5.49 -11.70 -9.83
C GLY A 597 -5.18 -11.70 -8.33
N LEU A 598 -3.90 -11.64 -7.94
CA LEU A 598 -3.46 -11.68 -6.54
C LEU A 598 -4.12 -10.58 -5.69
N GLU A 599 -4.10 -9.34 -6.18
CA GLU A 599 -4.67 -8.18 -5.52
C GLU A 599 -6.18 -8.34 -5.31
N ARG A 600 -6.87 -8.96 -6.28
CA ARG A 600 -8.31 -9.14 -6.27
C ARG A 600 -8.74 -10.22 -5.27
N VAL A 601 -8.03 -11.34 -5.21
CA VAL A 601 -8.26 -12.39 -4.21
C VAL A 601 -8.16 -11.82 -2.80
N LEU A 602 -7.06 -11.10 -2.50
CA LEU A 602 -6.88 -10.51 -1.18
C LEU A 602 -7.91 -9.42 -0.87
N MET A 603 -8.26 -8.59 -1.87
CA MET A 603 -9.26 -7.54 -1.71
C MET A 603 -10.60 -8.13 -1.28
N LEU A 604 -11.06 -9.17 -1.97
CA LEU A 604 -12.37 -9.78 -1.73
C LEU A 604 -12.37 -10.64 -0.46
N PHE A 605 -11.27 -11.35 -0.17
CA PHE A 605 -11.11 -12.08 1.09
C PHE A 605 -11.28 -11.16 2.31
N LEU A 606 -10.62 -10.00 2.28
CA LEU A 606 -10.67 -9.00 3.36
C LEU A 606 -11.90 -8.10 3.32
N GLY A 607 -12.73 -8.16 2.26
CA GLY A 607 -13.90 -7.29 2.09
C GLY A 607 -13.52 -5.82 1.86
N LEU A 608 -12.38 -5.56 1.23
CA LEU A 608 -11.92 -4.20 0.91
C LEU A 608 -12.67 -3.65 -0.32
N ASN A 609 -12.91 -2.34 -0.32
CA ASN A 609 -13.74 -1.68 -1.32
C ASN A 609 -12.98 -1.15 -2.56
N ASN A 610 -11.67 -1.34 -2.64
CA ASN A 610 -10.85 -0.84 -3.75
C ASN A 610 -9.55 -1.64 -3.89
N ILE A 611 -9.26 -2.12 -5.10
CA ILE A 611 -8.10 -2.97 -5.42
C ILE A 611 -6.78 -2.26 -5.18
N ARG A 612 -6.76 -0.92 -5.23
CA ARG A 612 -5.57 -0.11 -4.92
C ARG A 612 -5.12 -0.26 -3.47
N LYS A 613 -5.99 -0.73 -2.56
CA LYS A 613 -5.60 -1.02 -1.17
C LYS A 613 -4.71 -2.27 -1.08
N THR A 614 -4.88 -3.22 -2.00
CA THR A 614 -4.11 -4.46 -2.09
C THR A 614 -3.01 -4.44 -3.14
N SER A 615 -2.83 -3.34 -3.86
CA SER A 615 -1.64 -3.09 -4.68
C SER A 615 -0.66 -2.16 -3.96
N LEU A 616 0.62 -2.56 -3.86
CA LEU A 616 1.62 -1.81 -3.10
C LEU A 616 1.85 -0.43 -3.72
N PHE A 617 2.03 -0.39 -5.04
CA PHE A 617 2.16 0.81 -5.86
C PHE A 617 1.23 0.70 -7.07
N PRO A 618 -0.06 1.08 -6.94
CA PRO A 618 -1.04 0.85 -7.98
C PRO A 618 -0.70 1.60 -9.27
N ARG A 619 -0.96 0.94 -10.40
CA ARG A 619 -0.96 1.52 -11.75
C ARG A 619 -2.36 1.45 -12.31
N ASP A 620 -2.87 2.59 -12.73
CA ASP A 620 -4.17 2.75 -13.38
C ASP A 620 -4.05 3.82 -14.48
N PRO A 621 -5.09 4.07 -15.29
CA PRO A 621 -4.98 5.02 -16.40
C PRO A 621 -4.56 6.44 -16.02
N LYS A 622 -4.71 6.82 -14.74
CA LYS A 622 -4.38 8.16 -14.22
C LYS A 622 -3.17 8.17 -13.27
N ARG A 623 -2.63 7.01 -12.90
CA ARG A 623 -1.56 6.86 -11.90
C ARG A 623 -0.39 6.06 -12.45
N LEU A 624 0.73 6.76 -12.66
CA LEU A 624 2.04 6.19 -13.00
C LEU A 624 3.12 6.47 -11.93
N ILE A 625 2.78 7.25 -10.90
CA ILE A 625 3.65 7.60 -9.77
C ILE A 625 2.84 7.56 -8.45
N PRO A 626 3.49 7.37 -7.29
CA PRO A 626 4.84 6.81 -7.09
C PRO A 626 4.93 5.35 -7.57
#